data_AF-A0A419NCI0-F1
#
_entry.id   AF-A0A419NCI0-F1
#
_cell.length_a   1.000
_cell.length_b   1.000
_cell.length_c   1.000
_cell.angle_alpha   90.00
_cell.angle_beta   90.00
_cell.angle_gamma   90.00
#
_symmetry.space_group_name_H-M   'P 1'
#
loop_
_entity.id
_entity.type
_entity.pdbx_description
1 polymer ?
#
loop_
_entity_poly.entity_id
_entity_poly.type
_entity_poly.pdbx_seq_one_letter_code
_entity_poly.pdbx_strand_id
1 'polypeptide(L)'
;MIENPTALTATQNTDQNKPASPGDVNEVNPRKAGCTEPEQKPEQPAKIDLPDLTRQRKLRSRTDSIISTAKKMLVSGIGPNEVACRLRLDPAVVLDLYNSSWNPTCRKVTPANAWTCQKLALQCFGTGAPLAEICRITDRPLFSVIKMLTAEGVSLSVLSQYLPAETAPLMVEYRKTLARHEASPKRRPIKINRFAAAAGQTQARQLQPDILGTGE
;
A
#
# COMPACT_ATOMS: atom_id res chain seq x y z
N MET A 1 12.36 -61.71 28.60
CA MET A 1 11.29 -62.21 29.48
C MET A 1 10.33 -61.05 29.68
N ILE A 2 9.25 -61.02 28.89
CA ILE A 2 7.85 -61.31 29.31
C ILE A 2 7.20 -59.98 29.77
N GLU A 3 6.07 -59.46 29.28
CA GLU A 3 5.05 -59.87 28.29
C GLU A 3 4.16 -58.64 27.97
N ASN A 4 3.75 -58.52 26.71
CA ASN A 4 2.45 -58.05 26.15
C ASN A 4 1.86 -56.66 26.47
N PRO A 5 1.52 -55.90 25.39
CA PRO A 5 0.26 -55.18 25.28
C PRO A 5 -0.72 -55.95 24.38
N THR A 6 -1.86 -56.39 24.92
CA THR A 6 -2.94 -57.06 24.16
C THR A 6 -4.08 -56.09 23.83
N ALA A 7 -4.52 -56.23 22.58
CA ALA A 7 -5.42 -55.39 21.78
C ALA A 7 -6.92 -55.43 22.15
N LEU A 8 -7.68 -54.53 21.51
CA LEU A 8 -8.91 -54.76 20.71
C LEU A 8 -9.08 -53.53 19.78
N THR A 9 -8.74 -53.54 18.46
CA THR A 9 -9.54 -53.93 17.25
C THR A 9 -11.01 -53.48 17.27
N ALA A 10 -11.70 -53.05 16.20
CA ALA A 10 -11.54 -52.87 14.75
C ALA A 10 -12.71 -51.90 14.33
N THR A 11 -12.75 -51.18 13.20
CA THR A 11 -12.94 -51.60 11.80
C THR A 11 -12.92 -50.31 10.93
N GLN A 12 -12.04 -50.17 9.93
CA GLN A 12 -12.28 -50.45 8.49
C GLN A 12 -13.28 -49.46 7.83
N ASN A 13 -13.07 -48.78 6.70
CA ASN A 13 -12.12 -48.92 5.58
C ASN A 13 -11.96 -47.59 4.79
N THR A 14 -10.74 -47.40 4.27
CA THR A 14 -10.25 -46.80 3.00
C THR A 14 -11.21 -47.14 1.81
N ASP A 15 -11.36 -46.45 0.67
CA ASP A 15 -10.41 -45.76 -0.21
C ASP A 15 -11.16 -45.01 -1.35
N GLN A 16 -10.40 -44.15 -2.05
CA GLN A 16 -10.51 -43.55 -3.40
C GLN A 16 -11.67 -44.01 -4.33
N ASN A 17 -12.23 -43.20 -5.25
CA ASN A 17 -11.57 -42.56 -6.40
C ASN A 17 -12.61 -41.69 -7.20
N LYS A 18 -12.11 -40.88 -8.14
CA LYS A 18 -12.77 -39.81 -8.94
C LYS A 18 -13.73 -40.34 -10.07
N PRO A 19 -14.23 -39.51 -11.02
CA PRO A 19 -15.62 -39.10 -11.26
C PRO A 19 -16.31 -39.74 -12.50
N ALA A 20 -17.64 -39.66 -12.63
CA ALA A 20 -18.36 -39.84 -13.91
C ALA A 20 -19.79 -39.23 -13.89
N SER A 21 -20.13 -38.45 -14.92
CA SER A 21 -21.51 -38.26 -15.46
C SER A 21 -21.86 -39.49 -16.34
N PRO A 22 -23.06 -39.74 -16.94
CA PRO A 22 -24.34 -39.01 -17.00
C PRO A 22 -25.63 -39.89 -16.87
N GLY A 23 -26.82 -39.27 -16.88
CA GLY A 23 -28.03 -39.83 -17.52
C GLY A 23 -29.05 -40.65 -16.70
N ASP A 24 -30.30 -40.19 -16.75
CA ASP A 24 -31.61 -40.88 -16.68
C ASP A 24 -31.82 -42.11 -15.77
N VAL A 25 -32.81 -42.03 -14.87
CA VAL A 25 -34.02 -42.87 -14.93
C VAL A 25 -35.14 -42.31 -14.04
N ASN A 26 -36.32 -42.24 -14.65
CA ASN A 26 -37.62 -41.91 -14.11
C ASN A 26 -38.06 -42.84 -12.98
N GLU A 27 -38.65 -42.29 -11.91
CA GLU A 27 -39.66 -43.02 -11.14
C GLU A 27 -40.84 -42.12 -10.78
N VAL A 28 -42.01 -42.65 -11.12
CA VAL A 28 -43.33 -42.03 -11.18
C VAL A 28 -44.03 -42.21 -9.83
N ASN A 29 -44.76 -41.18 -9.37
CA ASN A 29 -45.97 -41.41 -8.58
C ASN A 29 -47.06 -40.38 -8.96
N PRO A 30 -48.35 -40.78 -9.10
CA PRO A 30 -49.31 -40.10 -9.96
C PRO A 30 -50.33 -39.20 -9.22
N ARG A 31 -50.82 -38.23 -10.01
CA ARG A 31 -52.20 -37.72 -10.14
C ARG A 31 -53.00 -37.33 -8.87
N LYS A 32 -53.30 -36.02 -8.80
CA LYS A 32 -54.70 -35.57 -8.70
C LYS A 32 -54.94 -34.31 -9.55
N ALA A 33 -55.87 -34.44 -10.50
CA ALA A 33 -56.43 -33.40 -11.39
C ALA A 33 -57.36 -32.44 -10.60
N GLY A 34 -57.79 -31.27 -11.06
CA GLY A 34 -57.64 -30.42 -12.26
C GLY A 34 -57.85 -28.95 -11.78
N CYS A 35 -57.67 -27.88 -12.55
CA CYS A 35 -58.31 -27.56 -13.82
C CYS A 35 -57.57 -26.38 -14.49
N THR A 36 -57.31 -26.57 -15.78
CA THR A 36 -57.35 -25.59 -16.89
C THR A 36 -56.41 -24.38 -16.88
N GLU A 37 -55.40 -24.49 -17.76
CA GLU A 37 -54.74 -23.41 -18.49
C GLU A 37 -55.74 -22.41 -19.08
N PRO A 38 -55.33 -21.15 -19.25
CA PRO A 38 -55.04 -20.75 -20.63
C PRO A 38 -53.61 -20.24 -20.79
N GLU A 39 -52.98 -20.67 -21.89
CA GLU A 39 -51.71 -20.17 -22.39
C GLU A 39 -51.66 -18.63 -22.36
N GLN A 40 -50.72 -18.07 -21.61
CA GLN A 40 -50.27 -16.69 -21.79
C GLN A 40 -48.75 -16.66 -21.97
N LYS A 41 -48.37 -16.46 -23.23
CA LYS A 41 -47.17 -15.83 -23.81
C LYS A 41 -46.20 -15.22 -22.78
N PRO A 42 -44.86 -15.39 -22.91
CA PRO A 42 -43.90 -14.84 -21.95
C PRO A 42 -44.02 -13.32 -21.89
N GLU A 43 -44.55 -12.79 -20.79
CA GLU A 43 -44.58 -11.37 -20.52
C GLU A 43 -43.16 -10.90 -20.22
N GLN A 44 -42.66 -10.05 -21.11
CA GLN A 44 -41.39 -9.35 -20.94
C GLN A 44 -41.39 -8.61 -19.60
N PRO A 45 -40.26 -8.58 -18.86
CA PRO A 45 -40.19 -7.80 -17.63
C PRO A 45 -40.52 -6.35 -17.97
N ALA A 46 -41.46 -5.78 -17.20
CA ALA A 46 -41.89 -4.40 -17.32
C ALA A 46 -40.68 -3.49 -17.56
N LYS A 47 -40.65 -2.83 -18.73
CA LYS A 47 -39.62 -1.85 -19.08
C LYS A 47 -39.74 -0.72 -18.07
N ILE A 48 -38.92 -0.76 -17.04
CA ILE A 48 -38.65 0.41 -16.23
C ILE A 48 -38.01 1.39 -17.19
N ASP A 49 -38.74 2.46 -17.56
CA ASP A 49 -38.22 3.54 -18.41
C ASP A 49 -37.10 4.26 -17.64
N LEU A 50 -35.90 3.70 -17.69
CA LEU A 50 -34.71 4.35 -17.15
C LEU A 50 -34.46 5.64 -17.95
N PRO A 51 -34.18 6.77 -17.29
CA PRO A 51 -33.91 8.02 -17.98
C PRO A 51 -32.71 7.86 -18.92
N ASP A 52 -32.81 8.38 -20.15
CA ASP A 52 -31.68 8.41 -21.07
C ASP A 52 -30.60 9.39 -20.56
N LEU A 53 -29.58 8.84 -19.92
CA LEU A 53 -28.46 9.59 -19.36
C LEU A 53 -27.42 9.98 -20.43
N THR A 54 -27.60 9.61 -21.70
CA THR A 54 -26.60 9.80 -22.77
C THR A 54 -26.25 11.27 -22.94
N ARG A 55 -27.25 12.17 -22.97
CA ARG A 55 -27.02 13.61 -23.08
C ARG A 55 -26.28 14.17 -21.87
N GLN A 56 -26.63 13.72 -20.66
CA GLN A 56 -25.98 14.16 -19.43
C GLN A 56 -24.51 13.72 -19.38
N ARG A 57 -24.23 12.48 -19.75
CA ARG A 57 -22.87 11.93 -19.82
C ARG A 57 -22.00 12.69 -20.83
N LYS A 58 -22.55 12.99 -22.02
CA LYS A 58 -21.87 13.81 -23.05
C LYS A 58 -21.59 15.24 -22.59
N LEU A 59 -22.48 15.85 -21.81
CA LEU A 59 -22.24 17.20 -21.28
C LEU A 59 -21.14 17.17 -20.20
N ARG A 60 -21.17 16.17 -19.33
CA ARG A 60 -20.15 15.98 -18.27
C ARG A 60 -18.77 15.68 -18.84
N SER A 61 -18.69 14.91 -19.93
CA SER A 61 -17.40 14.59 -20.57
C SER A 61 -16.71 15.81 -21.20
N ARG A 62 -17.46 16.88 -21.48
CA ARG A 62 -16.92 18.16 -21.97
C ARG A 62 -16.46 19.10 -20.84
N THR A 63 -16.72 18.74 -19.59
CA THR A 63 -16.38 19.59 -18.44
C THR A 63 -14.97 19.26 -17.95
N ASP A 64 -14.01 20.15 -18.17
CA ASP A 64 -12.58 19.92 -17.86
C ASP A 64 -12.32 19.62 -16.39
N SER A 65 -13.06 20.24 -15.46
CA SER A 65 -12.92 19.98 -14.02
C SER A 65 -13.28 18.53 -13.65
N ILE A 66 -14.31 17.98 -14.31
CA ILE A 66 -14.76 16.59 -14.12
C ILE A 66 -13.73 15.63 -14.71
N ILE A 67 -13.21 15.91 -15.91
CA ILE A 67 -12.18 15.11 -16.57
C ILE A 67 -10.85 15.14 -15.78
N SER A 68 -10.45 16.30 -15.26
CA SER A 68 -9.29 16.44 -14.38
C SER A 68 -9.44 15.62 -13.10
N THR A 69 -10.63 15.63 -12.50
CA THR A 69 -10.94 14.81 -11.32
C THR A 69 -10.92 13.31 -11.66
N ALA A 70 -11.47 12.92 -12.80
CA ALA A 70 -11.42 11.54 -13.29
C ALA A 70 -9.97 11.06 -13.44
N LYS A 71 -9.10 11.84 -14.09
CA LYS A 71 -7.67 11.54 -14.23
C LYS A 71 -7.00 11.34 -12.87
N LYS A 72 -7.24 12.24 -11.90
CA LYS A 72 -6.69 12.11 -10.53
C LYS A 72 -7.14 10.82 -9.85
N MET A 73 -8.41 10.45 -9.99
CA MET A 73 -8.97 9.23 -9.40
C MET A 73 -8.37 7.97 -10.03
N LEU A 74 -8.23 7.95 -11.36
CA LEU A 74 -7.55 6.87 -12.08
C LEU A 74 -6.09 6.78 -11.60
N VAL A 75 -5.38 7.92 -11.47
CA VAL A 75 -4.01 8.00 -10.93
C VAL A 75 -3.89 7.48 -9.48
N SER A 76 -4.93 7.68 -8.67
CA SER A 76 -4.98 7.14 -7.30
C SER A 76 -5.20 5.61 -7.26
N GLY A 77 -5.48 4.97 -8.40
CA GLY A 77 -5.72 3.53 -8.52
C GLY A 77 -7.18 3.11 -8.41
N ILE A 78 -8.12 4.05 -8.53
CA ILE A 78 -9.56 3.75 -8.58
C ILE A 78 -9.88 3.16 -9.97
N GLY A 79 -10.64 2.06 -10.01
CA GLY A 79 -10.96 1.38 -11.26
C GLY A 79 -11.84 2.22 -12.21
N PRO A 80 -11.72 2.05 -13.54
CA PRO A 80 -12.44 2.88 -14.51
C PRO A 80 -13.97 2.80 -14.37
N ASN A 81 -14.51 1.62 -14.05
CA ASN A 81 -15.96 1.45 -13.82
C ASN A 81 -16.45 2.24 -12.60
N GLU A 82 -15.65 2.25 -11.53
CA GLU A 82 -15.98 2.99 -10.32
C GLU A 82 -15.89 4.52 -10.55
N VAL A 83 -14.87 4.97 -11.28
CA VAL A 83 -14.76 6.39 -11.68
C VAL A 83 -15.94 6.81 -12.55
N ALA A 84 -16.35 5.98 -13.51
CA ALA A 84 -17.50 6.25 -14.38
C ALA A 84 -18.80 6.41 -13.57
N CYS A 85 -19.03 5.53 -12.60
CA CYS A 85 -20.19 5.62 -11.70
C CYS A 85 -20.15 6.85 -10.79
N ARG A 86 -19.01 7.11 -10.11
CA ARG A 86 -18.87 8.23 -9.17
C ARG A 86 -19.03 9.60 -9.85
N LEU A 87 -18.47 9.76 -11.05
CA LEU A 87 -18.52 11.03 -11.79
C LEU A 87 -19.68 11.11 -12.79
N ARG A 88 -20.47 10.04 -12.93
CA ARG A 88 -21.54 9.90 -13.93
C ARG A 88 -21.03 10.22 -15.35
N LEU A 89 -19.84 9.71 -15.65
CA LEU A 89 -19.22 9.81 -16.97
C LEU A 89 -19.60 8.60 -17.83
N ASP A 90 -19.40 8.73 -19.14
CA ASP A 90 -19.52 7.61 -20.06
C ASP A 90 -18.37 6.61 -19.81
N PRO A 91 -18.64 5.32 -19.56
CA PRO A 91 -17.60 4.32 -19.34
C PRO A 91 -16.60 4.24 -20.49
N ALA A 92 -17.03 4.44 -21.75
CA ALA A 92 -16.11 4.41 -22.89
C ALA A 92 -15.05 5.52 -22.80
N VAL A 93 -15.47 6.75 -22.47
CA VAL A 93 -14.56 7.90 -22.31
C VAL A 93 -13.60 7.68 -21.13
N VAL A 94 -14.07 7.10 -20.03
CA VAL A 94 -13.21 6.81 -18.87
C VAL A 94 -12.20 5.70 -19.18
N LEU A 95 -12.58 4.72 -19.98
CA LEU A 95 -11.67 3.66 -20.45
C LEU A 95 -10.59 4.23 -21.38
N ASP A 96 -10.95 5.12 -22.31
CA ASP A 96 -9.99 5.81 -23.16
C ASP A 96 -9.04 6.70 -22.35
N LEU A 97 -9.57 7.41 -21.35
CA LEU A 97 -8.76 8.18 -20.40
C LEU A 97 -7.83 7.27 -19.61
N TYR A 98 -8.29 6.11 -19.16
CA TYR A 98 -7.45 5.13 -18.48
C TYR A 98 -6.32 4.67 -19.41
N ASN A 99 -6.63 4.21 -20.62
CA ASN A 99 -5.60 3.76 -21.57
C ASN A 99 -4.61 4.87 -21.95
N SER A 100 -5.05 6.12 -22.04
CA SER A 100 -4.23 7.26 -22.47
C SER A 100 -3.44 7.93 -21.34
N SER A 101 -4.01 8.02 -20.15
CA SER A 101 -3.45 8.79 -19.02
C SER A 101 -2.91 7.91 -17.89
N TRP A 102 -3.34 6.65 -17.82
CA TRP A 102 -2.96 5.72 -16.77
C TRP A 102 -1.97 4.69 -17.33
N ASN A 103 -0.70 4.86 -16.96
CA ASN A 103 0.31 3.82 -17.13
C ASN A 103 0.45 3.06 -15.79
N PRO A 104 -0.12 1.85 -15.65
CA PRO A 104 -0.03 1.07 -14.40
C PRO A 104 1.42 0.73 -14.03
N THR A 105 2.33 0.66 -15.02
CA THR A 105 3.76 0.36 -14.83
C THR A 105 4.54 1.56 -14.30
N CYS A 106 4.16 2.78 -14.67
CA CYS A 106 4.83 4.01 -14.24
C CYS A 106 4.21 4.64 -12.98
N ARG A 107 3.33 3.92 -12.27
CA ARG A 107 2.83 4.36 -10.97
C ARG A 107 4.02 4.42 -10.00
N LYS A 108 4.52 5.63 -9.73
CA LYS A 108 5.33 5.88 -8.55
C LYS A 108 4.41 5.64 -7.36
N VAL A 109 4.49 4.45 -6.76
CA VAL A 109 3.90 4.21 -5.44
C VAL A 109 4.63 5.17 -4.52
N THR A 110 4.00 6.31 -4.22
CA THR A 110 4.54 7.24 -3.24
C THR A 110 4.63 6.46 -1.93
N PRO A 111 5.83 6.23 -1.39
CA PRO A 111 5.95 5.51 -0.14
C PRO A 111 5.15 6.27 0.92
N ALA A 112 4.45 5.54 1.78
CA ALA A 112 3.68 6.16 2.84
C ALA A 112 4.60 7.08 3.67
N ASN A 113 4.05 8.25 4.05
CA ASN A 113 4.78 9.25 4.82
C ASN A 113 5.35 8.60 6.10
N ALA A 114 6.55 9.00 6.50
CA ALA A 114 7.19 8.50 7.72
C ALA A 114 6.26 8.65 8.94
N TRP A 115 5.55 9.78 9.04
CA TRP A 115 4.58 10.01 10.13
C TRP A 115 3.41 9.01 10.11
N THR A 116 2.83 8.74 8.94
CA THR A 116 1.73 7.77 8.82
C THR A 116 2.20 6.35 9.15
N CYS A 117 3.41 5.97 8.70
CA CYS A 117 4.01 4.68 9.05
C CYS A 117 4.28 4.56 10.55
N GLN A 118 4.68 5.64 11.20
CA GLN A 118 4.94 5.68 12.65
C GLN A 118 3.65 5.45 13.45
N LYS A 119 2.55 6.14 13.10
CA LYS A 119 1.26 5.93 13.76
C LYS A 119 0.67 4.55 13.49
N LEU A 120 0.82 4.04 12.26
CA LEU A 120 0.41 2.68 11.92
C LEU A 120 1.21 1.63 12.71
N ALA A 121 2.53 1.80 12.82
CA ALA A 121 3.38 0.90 13.60
C ALA A 121 2.97 0.88 15.08
N LEU A 122 2.65 2.04 15.66
CA LEU A 122 2.18 2.14 17.04
C LEU A 122 0.84 1.44 17.23
N GLN A 123 -0.10 1.62 16.30
CA GLN A 123 -1.39 0.95 16.34
C GLN A 123 -1.24 -0.58 16.26
N CYS A 124 -0.44 -1.09 15.31
CA CYS A 124 -0.16 -2.52 15.20
C CYS A 124 0.54 -3.08 16.45
N PHE A 125 1.46 -2.32 17.04
CA PHE A 125 2.12 -2.71 18.28
C PHE A 125 1.13 -2.76 19.46
N GLY A 126 0.22 -1.78 19.56
CA GLY A 126 -0.84 -1.77 20.56
C GLY A 126 -1.82 -2.96 20.44
N THR A 127 -2.00 -3.49 19.22
CA THR A 127 -2.76 -4.73 19.01
C THR A 127 -1.99 -6.00 19.36
N GLY A 128 -0.72 -5.89 19.78
CA GLY A 128 0.13 -7.04 20.13
C GLY A 128 0.75 -7.76 18.94
N ALA A 129 0.81 -7.12 17.76
CA ALA A 129 1.41 -7.74 16.58
C ALA A 129 2.94 -7.90 16.75
N PRO A 130 3.53 -9.02 16.29
CA PRO A 130 4.98 -9.21 16.34
C PRO A 130 5.69 -8.22 15.42
N LEU A 131 6.92 -7.83 15.77
CA LEU A 131 7.67 -6.80 15.02
C LEU A 131 7.91 -7.18 13.56
N ALA A 132 8.02 -8.48 13.24
CA ALA A 132 8.13 -8.95 11.86
C ALA A 132 6.90 -8.59 11.01
N GLU A 133 5.70 -8.70 11.58
CA GLU A 133 4.46 -8.39 10.86
C GLU A 133 4.32 -6.88 10.66
N ILE A 134 4.70 -6.09 11.66
CA ILE A 134 4.72 -4.63 11.55
C ILE A 134 5.67 -4.16 10.44
N CYS A 135 6.82 -4.83 10.26
CA CYS A 135 7.74 -4.55 9.16
C CYS A 135 7.11 -4.83 7.79
N ARG A 136 6.31 -5.89 7.66
CA ARG A 136 5.60 -6.23 6.42
C ARG A 136 4.49 -5.22 6.11
N ILE A 137 3.70 -4.83 7.10
CA ILE A 137 2.59 -3.87 6.91
C ILE A 137 3.11 -2.49 6.55
N THR A 138 4.22 -2.07 7.18
CA THR A 138 4.78 -0.73 6.96
C THR A 138 5.77 -0.65 5.80
N ASP A 139 6.12 -1.79 5.19
CA ASP A 139 7.17 -1.94 4.18
C ASP A 139 8.50 -1.26 4.60
N ARG A 140 8.87 -1.43 5.87
CA ARG A 140 10.09 -0.82 6.45
C ARG A 140 10.98 -1.85 7.14
N PRO A 141 12.31 -1.63 7.14
CA PRO A 141 13.23 -2.53 7.83
C PRO A 141 13.06 -2.44 9.35
N LEU A 142 13.39 -3.54 10.04
CA LEU A 142 13.25 -3.69 11.49
C LEU A 142 13.89 -2.55 12.29
N PHE A 143 15.07 -2.08 11.87
CA PHE A 143 15.74 -0.94 12.49
C PHE A 143 14.88 0.33 12.47
N SER A 144 14.23 0.62 11.34
CA SER A 144 13.37 1.79 11.20
C SER A 144 12.12 1.67 12.07
N VAL A 145 11.52 0.48 12.16
CA VAL A 145 10.34 0.23 12.99
C VAL A 145 10.67 0.42 14.47
N ILE A 146 11.77 -0.17 14.95
CA ILE A 146 12.26 0.01 16.32
C ILE A 146 12.49 1.51 16.59
N LYS A 147 13.17 2.21 15.69
CA LYS A 147 13.40 3.65 15.82
C LYS A 147 12.10 4.47 15.91
N MET A 148 11.10 4.15 15.08
CA MET A 148 9.79 4.81 15.12
C MET A 148 9.06 4.56 16.45
N LEU A 149 9.07 3.32 16.95
CA LEU A 149 8.42 2.96 18.22
C LEU A 149 9.12 3.59 19.43
N THR A 150 10.46 3.61 19.43
CA THR A 150 11.23 4.30 20.49
C THR A 150 11.01 5.80 20.50
N ALA A 151 10.79 6.43 19.33
CA ALA A 151 10.46 7.84 19.25
C ALA A 151 9.07 8.17 19.82
N GLU A 152 8.14 7.22 19.85
CA GLU A 152 6.84 7.34 20.52
C GLU A 152 6.89 6.94 22.01
N GLY A 153 8.07 6.56 22.53
CA GLY A 153 8.28 6.25 23.95
C GLY A 153 8.20 4.77 24.33
N VAL A 154 8.13 3.84 23.37
CA VAL A 154 8.20 2.40 23.68
C VAL A 154 9.63 2.04 24.10
N SER A 155 9.79 1.45 25.29
CA SER A 155 11.10 1.07 25.81
C SER A 155 11.69 -0.13 25.07
N LEU A 156 13.01 -0.15 24.91
CA LEU A 156 13.73 -1.24 24.23
C LEU A 156 13.54 -2.60 24.91
N SER A 157 13.37 -2.61 26.24
CA SER A 157 13.13 -3.84 27.03
C SER A 157 11.76 -4.48 26.77
N VAL A 158 10.78 -3.68 26.34
CA VAL A 158 9.49 -4.22 25.90
C VAL A 158 9.63 -4.74 24.49
N LEU A 159 10.29 -3.98 23.60
CA LEU A 159 10.51 -4.37 22.21
C LEU A 159 11.31 -5.69 22.09
N SER A 160 12.25 -5.96 23.00
CA SER A 160 13.03 -7.21 23.04
C SER A 160 12.19 -8.47 23.13
N GLN A 161 10.99 -8.39 23.70
CA GLN A 161 10.07 -9.52 23.84
C GLN A 161 9.36 -9.87 22.53
N TYR A 162 9.23 -8.91 21.61
CA TYR A 162 8.55 -9.05 20.32
C TYR A 162 9.53 -9.21 19.16
N LEU A 163 10.83 -9.28 19.45
CA LEU A 163 11.87 -9.44 18.45
C LEU A 163 11.80 -10.86 17.83
N PRO A 164 11.99 -10.98 16.50
CA PRO A 164 12.02 -12.29 15.84
C PRO A 164 13.20 -13.14 16.31
N ALA A 165 13.14 -14.45 16.04
CA ALA A 165 14.23 -15.38 16.33
C ALA A 165 15.57 -14.91 15.74
N GLU A 166 16.67 -15.15 16.45
CA GLU A 166 17.99 -14.64 16.07
C GLU A 166 18.50 -15.13 14.71
N THR A 167 18.06 -16.32 14.30
CA THR A 167 18.41 -16.94 13.02
C THR A 167 17.61 -16.38 11.84
N ALA A 168 16.59 -15.55 12.10
CA ALA A 168 15.76 -14.98 11.05
C ALA A 168 16.55 -13.97 10.19
N PRO A 169 16.29 -13.92 8.86
CA PRO A 169 16.99 -13.00 7.96
C PRO A 169 16.79 -11.52 8.33
N LEU A 170 15.63 -11.17 8.88
CA LEU A 170 15.32 -9.84 9.43
C LEU A 170 16.30 -9.42 10.54
N MET A 171 16.68 -10.36 11.41
CA MET A 171 17.60 -10.10 12.52
C MET A 171 19.05 -9.96 12.06
N VAL A 172 19.45 -10.73 11.06
CA VAL A 172 20.78 -10.62 10.44
C VAL A 172 20.96 -9.23 9.83
N GLU A 173 19.99 -8.76 9.05
CA GLU A 173 20.03 -7.40 8.48
C GLU A 173 19.98 -6.32 9.56
N TYR A 174 19.19 -6.53 10.62
CA TYR A 174 19.16 -5.61 11.76
C TYR A 174 20.54 -5.47 12.43
N ARG A 175 21.23 -6.58 12.72
CA ARG A 175 22.59 -6.57 13.29
C ARG A 175 23.58 -5.85 12.39
N LYS A 176 23.53 -6.08 11.07
CA LYS A 176 24.36 -5.35 10.10
C LYS A 176 24.06 -3.84 10.12
N THR A 177 22.78 -3.45 10.22
CA THR A 177 22.41 -2.03 10.30
C THR A 177 22.91 -1.36 11.58
N LEU A 178 22.85 -2.07 12.72
CA LEU A 178 23.41 -1.58 13.98
C LEU A 178 24.92 -1.37 13.88
N ALA A 179 25.65 -2.38 13.43
CA ALA A 179 27.11 -2.29 13.25
C ALA A 179 27.51 -1.11 12.34
N ARG A 180 26.76 -0.88 11.23
CA ARG A 180 26.98 0.30 10.38
C ARG A 180 26.70 1.62 11.10
N HIS A 181 25.66 1.68 11.92
CA HIS A 181 25.27 2.90 12.63
C HIS A 181 26.23 3.21 13.79
N GLU A 182 26.83 2.18 14.41
CA GLU A 182 27.89 2.31 15.41
C GLU A 182 29.22 2.72 14.78
N ALA A 183 29.58 2.14 13.64
CA ALA A 183 30.80 2.47 12.91
C ALA A 183 30.75 3.85 12.23
N SER A 184 29.56 4.35 11.89
CA SER A 184 29.41 5.66 11.25
C SER A 184 29.77 6.78 12.24
N PRO A 185 30.80 7.60 11.96
CA PRO A 185 31.15 8.70 12.85
C PRO A 185 29.98 9.68 12.95
N LYS A 186 29.69 10.14 14.18
CA LYS A 186 28.68 11.17 14.43
C LYS A 186 29.07 12.42 13.64
N ARG A 187 28.24 12.81 12.67
CA ARG A 187 28.51 13.97 11.80
C ARG A 187 28.72 15.21 12.67
N ARG A 188 29.83 15.91 12.45
CA ARG A 188 30.08 17.20 13.09
C ARG A 188 29.08 18.23 12.55
N PRO A 189 28.55 19.14 13.37
CA PRO A 189 27.70 20.22 12.89
C PRO A 189 28.40 20.99 11.76
N ILE A 190 27.68 21.22 10.66
CA ILE A 190 28.21 22.05 9.56
C ILE A 190 28.31 23.46 10.08
N LYS A 191 29.54 23.98 10.19
CA LYS A 191 29.77 25.40 10.46
C LYS A 191 29.46 26.17 9.18
N ILE A 192 28.26 26.72 9.09
CA ILE A 192 27.91 27.65 8.00
C ILE A 192 28.55 28.99 8.37
N ASN A 193 29.69 29.30 7.76
CA ASN A 193 30.25 30.64 7.85
C ASN A 193 29.28 31.60 7.14
N ARG A 194 28.54 32.40 7.91
CA ARG A 194 27.81 33.54 7.34
C ARG A 194 28.86 34.52 6.83
N PHE A 195 28.99 34.65 5.50
CA PHE A 195 29.85 35.66 4.91
C PHE A 195 29.47 37.02 5.50
N ALA A 196 30.36 37.60 6.30
CA ALA A 196 30.21 38.96 6.77
C ALA A 196 30.22 39.86 5.54
N ALA A 197 29.13 40.62 5.32
CA ALA A 197 29.13 41.71 4.37
C ALA A 197 30.34 42.60 4.70
N ALA A 198 31.24 42.77 3.74
CA ALA A 198 32.40 43.63 3.88
C ALA A 198 31.94 45.06 4.14
N ALA A 199 31.86 45.45 5.41
CA ALA A 199 31.77 46.83 5.82
C ALA A 199 33.10 47.49 5.42
N GLY A 200 33.02 48.48 4.53
CA GLY A 200 34.17 49.16 3.95
C GLY A 200 35.14 49.66 5.02
N GLN A 201 36.33 49.08 5.05
CA GLN A 201 37.49 49.74 5.62
C GLN A 201 38.12 50.56 4.50
N THR A 202 37.68 51.81 4.38
CA THR A 202 38.46 52.86 3.71
C THR A 202 39.72 53.05 4.55
N GLN A 203 40.81 52.37 4.20
CA GLN A 203 42.12 52.67 4.76
C GLN A 203 42.53 54.07 4.27
N ALA A 204 42.54 55.03 5.20
CA ALA A 204 43.15 56.32 4.98
C ALA A 204 44.63 56.11 4.66
N ARG A 205 45.00 56.45 3.44
CA ARG A 205 46.35 56.43 2.88
C ARG A 205 47.22 57.39 3.71
N GLN A 206 47.99 56.86 4.65
CA GLN A 206 48.95 57.64 5.43
C GLN A 206 50.17 57.89 4.53
N LEU A 207 50.28 59.13 4.06
CA LEU A 207 51.43 59.65 3.33
C LEU A 207 52.67 59.61 4.24
N GLN A 208 53.74 58.95 3.79
CA GLN A 208 55.10 59.31 4.19
C GLN A 208 55.90 59.56 2.91
N PRO A 209 56.54 60.73 2.75
CA PRO A 209 57.43 60.99 1.63
C PRO A 209 58.77 60.28 1.83
N ASP A 210 59.24 59.66 0.74
CA ASP A 210 60.54 59.01 0.62
C ASP A 210 61.66 59.97 1.05
N ILE A 211 62.47 59.50 2.01
CA ILE A 211 63.73 60.15 2.39
C ILE A 211 64.74 59.85 1.28
N LEU A 212 65.31 60.93 0.72
CA LEU A 212 66.32 60.93 -0.32
C LEU A 212 67.46 59.95 -0.03
N GLY A 213 67.78 59.12 -1.03
CA GLY A 213 69.06 58.44 -1.12
C GLY A 213 70.18 59.45 -1.35
N THR A 214 71.15 59.45 -0.45
CA THR A 214 72.45 60.09 -0.62
C THR A 214 73.21 59.44 -1.76
N GLY A 215 73.70 60.28 -2.67
CA GLY A 215 74.70 59.92 -3.66
C GLY A 215 76.12 59.93 -3.07
N GLU A 216 76.99 59.38 -3.92
CA GLU A 216 78.47 59.32 -3.89
C GLU A 216 79.14 58.29 -2.96
#